data_AF-A0A2V7X5U6-F1
#
_entry.id   AF-A0A2V7X5U6-F1
#
_cell.length_a   1.000
_cell.length_b   1.000
_cell.length_c   1.000
_cell.angle_alpha   90.00
_cell.angle_beta   90.00
_cell.angle_gamma   90.00
#
_symmetry.space_group_name_H-M   'P 1'
#
loop_
_entity.id
_entity.type
_entity.pdbx_description
1 polymer ?
#
loop_
_entity_poly.entity_id
_entity_poly.type
_entity_poly.pdbx_seq_one_letter_code
_entity_poly.pdbx_strand_id
1 'polypeptide(L)' 'MPMSKRALAEFFGTFWLVFGGCGAAVLAASFPAVGIGFAGVALAFGLTVLTMAYAIGHISGCHLNPAV' A
#
# COMPACT_ATOMS: atom_id res chain seq x y z
N MET A 1 5.52 -6.88 20.94
CA MET A 1 4.67 -5.65 20.96
C MET A 1 3.24 -6.01 21.32
N PRO A 2 2.45 -5.11 21.95
CA PRO A 2 1.04 -5.35 22.25
C PRO A 2 0.23 -5.62 20.98
N MET A 3 -0.79 -6.48 21.08
CA MET A 3 -1.64 -6.85 19.93
C MET A 3 -2.31 -5.64 19.29
N SER A 4 -2.77 -4.68 20.10
CA SER A 4 -3.36 -3.42 19.63
C SER A 4 -2.41 -2.62 18.72
N LYS A 5 -1.11 -2.59 19.05
CA LYS A 5 -0.11 -1.88 18.25
C LYS A 5 0.17 -2.59 16.93
N ARG A 6 0.19 -3.92 16.91
CA ARG A 6 0.32 -4.71 15.68
C ARG A 6 -0.91 -4.54 14.77
N ALA A 7 -2.10 -4.58 15.35
CA ALA A 7 -3.36 -4.39 14.62
C ALA A 7 -3.48 -2.99 14.00
N LEU A 8 -3.10 -1.94 14.74
CA LEU A 8 -3.06 -0.57 14.19
C LEU A 8 -2.04 -0.44 13.07
N ALA A 9 -0.87 -1.07 13.20
CA ALA A 9 0.13 -1.07 12.14
C ALA A 9 -0.43 -1.71 10.86
N GLU A 10 -1.01 -2.91 10.96
CA GLU A 10 -1.66 -3.58 9.81
C GLU A 10 -2.82 -2.75 9.24
N PHE A 11 -3.66 -2.14 10.08
CA PHE A 11 -4.75 -1.27 9.63
C PHE A 11 -4.24 -0.10 8.77
N PHE A 12 -3.24 0.65 9.25
CA PHE A 12 -2.67 1.75 8.48
C PHE A 12 -1.89 1.28 7.25
N GLY A 13 -1.24 0.12 7.33
CA GLY A 13 -0.52 -0.46 6.20
C GLY A 13 -1.44 -0.92 5.08
N THR A 14 -2.51 -1.64 5.38
CA THR A 14 -3.52 -2.03 4.40
C THR A 14 -4.28 -0.82 3.86
N PHE A 15 -4.58 0.18 4.71
CA PHE A 15 -5.11 1.46 4.25
C PHE A 15 -4.18 2.12 3.23
N TRP A 16 -2.87 2.20 3.51
CA TRP A 16 -1.89 2.79 2.60
C TRP A 16 -1.78 2.03 1.27
N LEU A 17 -1.81 0.70 1.31
CA LEU A 17 -1.83 -0.16 0.13
C LEU A 17 -3.03 0.14 -0.76
N VAL A 18 -4.24 0.14 -0.20
CA VAL A 18 -5.47 0.38 -0.94
C VAL A 18 -5.55 1.84 -1.41
N PHE A 19 -5.23 2.79 -0.54
CA PHE A 19 -5.27 4.21 -0.86
C PHE A 19 -4.30 4.57 -1.98
N GLY A 20 -3.04 4.13 -1.89
CA GLY A 20 -2.02 4.41 -2.90
C GLY A 20 -2.24 3.63 -4.20
N GLY A 21 -2.47 2.31 -4.12
CA GLY A 21 -2.66 1.47 -5.30
C GLY A 21 -3.97 1.75 -6.05
N CYS A 22 -5.11 1.62 -5.36
CA CYS A 22 -6.41 1.89 -5.98
C CYS A 22 -6.60 3.38 -6.29
N GLY A 23 -6.08 4.29 -5.45
CA GLY A 23 -6.11 5.72 -5.73
C GLY A 23 -5.33 6.07 -6.99
N ALA A 24 -4.13 5.52 -7.20
CA ALA A 24 -3.39 5.69 -8.44
C ALA A 24 -4.16 5.15 -9.66
N ALA A 25 -4.80 4.00 -9.52
CA ALA A 25 -5.63 3.41 -10.58
C ALA A 25 -6.82 4.30 -10.96
N VAL A 26 -7.56 4.80 -9.96
CA VAL A 26 -8.78 5.59 -10.19
C VAL A 26 -8.47 7.01 -10.64
N LEU A 27 -7.43 7.64 -10.07
CA LEU A 27 -7.19 9.08 -10.23
C LEU A 27 -6.17 9.41 -11.33
N ALA A 28 -5.26 8.49 -11.66
CA ALA A 28 -4.10 8.81 -12.49
C ALA A 28 -3.83 7.82 -13.65
N ALA A 29 -4.41 6.62 -13.66
CA ALA A 29 -4.09 5.60 -14.67
C ALA A 29 -4.37 6.06 -16.10
N SER A 30 -5.50 6.73 -16.33
CA SER A 30 -6.00 7.13 -17.65
C SER A 30 -6.12 8.64 -17.83
N PHE A 31 -5.33 9.43 -17.08
CA PHE A 31 -5.34 10.88 -17.23
C PHE A 31 -4.88 11.29 -18.66
N PRO A 32 -5.55 12.22 -19.35
CA PRO A 32 -5.22 12.57 -20.73
C PRO A 32 -3.77 13.02 -20.90
N ALA A 33 -3.07 12.45 -21.89
CA ALA A 33 -1.67 12.73 -22.28
C ALA A 33 -0.57 12.42 -21.23
N VAL A 34 -0.89 12.35 -19.93
CA VAL A 34 0.09 12.17 -18.84
C VAL A 34 -0.30 11.07 -17.84
N GLY A 35 -1.22 10.19 -18.21
CA GLY A 35 -1.64 9.07 -17.38
C GLY A 35 -0.51 8.09 -17.10
N ILE A 36 -0.52 7.50 -15.90
CA ILE A 36 0.56 6.60 -15.45
C ILE A 36 0.43 5.17 -16.03
N GLY A 37 -0.71 4.84 -16.63
CA GLY A 37 -1.01 3.53 -17.21
C GLY A 37 -0.89 2.36 -16.20
N PHE A 38 -0.95 1.13 -16.71
CA PHE A 38 -0.87 -0.06 -15.85
C PHE A 38 0.49 -0.23 -15.18
N ALA A 39 1.58 0.16 -15.85
CA ALA A 39 2.92 0.08 -15.28
C ALA A 39 3.07 1.01 -14.05
N GLY A 40 2.55 2.24 -14.12
CA GLY A 40 2.55 3.15 -12.98
C GLY A 40 1.67 2.69 -11.84
N VAL A 41 0.50 2.09 -12.13
CA VAL A 41 -0.36 1.50 -11.09
C VAL A 41 0.34 0.32 -10.41
N ALA A 42 0.96 -0.58 -11.17
CA ALA A 42 1.72 -1.70 -10.60
C ALA A 42 2.88 -1.20 -9.72
N LEU A 43 3.59 -0.16 -10.16
CA LEU A 43 4.63 0.49 -9.37
C LEU A 43 4.07 1.11 -8.08
N ALA A 44 2.91 1.77 -8.14
CA ALA A 44 2.26 2.35 -6.96
C ALA A 44 1.93 1.26 -5.92
N PHE A 45 1.31 0.16 -6.33
CA PHE A 45 1.07 -0.99 -5.43
C PHE A 45 2.39 -1.51 -4.82
N GLY A 46 3.41 -1.75 -5.64
CA GLY A 46 4.70 -2.23 -5.14
C GLY A 46 5.35 -1.28 -4.13
N LEU A 47 5.32 0.03 -4.40
CA LEU A 47 5.90 1.05 -3.51
C LEU A 47 5.11 1.22 -2.21
N THR A 48 3.78 1.09 -2.23
CA THR A 48 2.99 1.12 -0.98
C THR A 48 3.38 -0.02 -0.03
N VAL A 49 3.60 -1.23 -0.57
CA VAL A 49 4.08 -2.37 0.22
C VAL A 49 5.51 -2.13 0.70
N LEU A 50 6.42 -1.71 -0.19
CA LEU A 50 7.82 -1.45 0.15
C LEU A 50 7.96 -0.43 1.28
N THR A 51 7.26 0.71 1.15
CA THR A 51 7.32 1.80 2.13
C THR A 51 6.78 1.37 3.50
N MET A 52 5.68 0.61 3.52
CA MET A 52 5.13 0.08 4.78
C MET A 52 5.96 -1.06 5.37
N ALA A 53 6.60 -1.89 4.54
CA ALA A 53 7.52 -2.93 5.02
C ALA A 53 8.66 -2.32 5.83
N TYR A 54 9.24 -1.20 5.36
CA TYR A 54 10.24 -0.46 6.13
C TYR A 54 9.64 0.28 7.33
N ALA A 55 8.47 0.91 7.18
CA ALA A 55 7.89 1.73 8.25
C ALA A 55 7.36 0.91 9.43
N ILE A 56 6.74 -0.24 9.19
CA ILE A 56 6.02 -1.02 10.21
C ILE A 56 6.37 -2.51 10.25
N GLY A 57 7.26 -3.00 9.38
CA GLY A 57 7.65 -4.42 9.36
C GLY A 57 8.16 -4.92 10.72
N HIS A 58 8.95 -4.11 11.41
CA HIS A 58 9.45 -4.40 12.75
C HIS A 58 8.38 -4.34 13.86
N ILE A 59 7.17 -3.86 13.56
CA ILE A 59 6.04 -3.74 14.50
C ILE A 59 5.14 -4.97 14.38
N SER A 60 4.61 -5.24 13.19
CA SER A 60 3.58 -6.27 12.97
C SER A 60 4.05 -7.48 12.16
N GLY A 61 5.13 -7.34 11.38
CA GLY A 61 5.50 -8.23 10.28
C GLY A 61 5.16 -7.65 8.90
N CYS A 62 4.33 -6.61 8.84
CA CYS A 62 3.85 -5.95 7.61
C CYS A 62 3.22 -6.92 6.61
N HIS A 63 2.16 -7.62 7.03
CA HIS A 63 1.45 -8.56 6.17
C HIS A 63 0.63 -7.84 5.11
N LEU A 64 -0.13 -6.82 5.52
CA LEU A 64 -1.01 -5.95 4.73
C LEU A 64 -2.12 -6.65 3.95
N ASN A 65 -2.13 -7.99 3.95
CA ASN A 65 -2.98 -8.84 3.13
C ASN A 65 -3.34 -10.10 3.94
N PRO A 66 -4.63 -10.46 4.06
CA PRO A 66 -5.04 -11.68 4.76
C PRO A 66 -4.46 -13.00 4.22
N ALA A 67 -4.04 -13.04 2.96
CA ALA A 67 -3.45 -14.22 2.33
C ALA A 67 -1.96 -14.43 2.65
N VAL A 68 -1.31 -13.41 3.22
CA VAL A 68 0.10 -13.41 3.63
C VAL A 68 0.20 -13.68 5.12
#